data_AF-A0A8X6RTA1-F1
#
_entry.id   AF-A0A8X6RTA1-F1
#
_cell.length_a   1.000
_cell.length_b   1.000
_cell.length_c   1.000
_cell.angle_alpha   90.00
_cell.angle_beta   90.00
_cell.angle_gamma   90.00
#
_symmetry.space_group_name_H-M   'P 1'
#
loop_
_entity.id
_entity.type
_entity.pdbx_description
1 polymer ?
#
loop_
_entity_poly.entity_id
_entity_poly.type
_entity_poly.pdbx_seq_one_letter_code
_entity_poly.pdbx_strand_id
1 'polypeptide(L)'
;MAFLEKAKKQDLVLLAEELGQKVSDKMTIIDLKNIIIGSKDYEEEFVRAQLSVISEERVERETGKNRQAARNPAAALGIRIE
;
A
#
# COMPACT_ATOMS: atom_id res chain seq x y z
N MET A 1 -9.24 -13.84 5.56
CA MET A 1 -8.00 -13.14 5.16
C MET A 1 -7.99 -11.74 5.78
N ALA A 2 -7.31 -11.57 6.92
CA ALA A 2 -7.41 -10.37 7.75
C ALA A 2 -6.79 -9.09 7.12
N PHE A 3 -5.96 -9.23 6.08
CA PHE A 3 -5.29 -8.09 5.45
C PHE A 3 -6.23 -7.33 4.49
N LEU A 4 -7.11 -8.03 3.77
CA LEU A 4 -8.16 -7.40 2.94
C LEU A 4 -9.17 -6.63 3.79
N GLU A 5 -9.37 -7.01 5.05
CA GLU A 5 -10.26 -6.31 5.98
C GLU A 5 -9.75 -4.94 6.39
N LYS A 6 -8.43 -4.74 6.36
CA LYS A 6 -7.78 -3.46 6.68
C LYS A 6 -7.58 -2.57 5.45
N ALA A 7 -7.75 -3.11 4.24
CA ALA A 7 -7.60 -2.38 2.98
C ALA A 7 -8.75 -1.39 2.76
N LYS A 8 -8.46 -0.22 2.20
CA LYS A 8 -9.49 0.76 1.86
C LYS A 8 -10.23 0.33 0.59
N LYS A 9 -11.47 0.82 0.41
CA LYS A 9 -12.27 0.55 -0.80
C LYS A 9 -11.48 0.85 -2.09
N GLN A 10 -10.79 1.99 -2.13
CA GLN A 10 -9.99 2.39 -3.31
C GLN A 10 -8.84 1.41 -3.60
N ASP A 11 -8.17 0.93 -2.56
CA ASP A 11 -7.03 0.00 -2.71
C ASP A 11 -7.53 -1.37 -3.22
N LEU A 12 -8.73 -1.80 -2.78
CA LEU A 12 -9.38 -3.02 -3.27
C LEU A 12 -9.87 -2.90 -4.72
N VAL A 13 -10.36 -1.73 -5.13
CA VAL A 13 -10.74 -1.46 -6.53
C VAL A 13 -9.51 -1.60 -7.42
N LEU A 14 -8.42 -0.92 -7.07
CA LEU A 14 -7.16 -0.97 -7.83
C LEU A 14 -6.62 -2.40 -7.94
N LEU A 15 -6.64 -3.14 -6.83
CA LEU A 15 -6.16 -4.51 -6.79
C LEU A 15 -6.98 -5.44 -7.70
N ALA A 16 -8.31 -5.28 -7.71
CA ALA A 16 -9.16 -6.06 -8.59
C ALA A 16 -8.93 -5.71 -10.07
N GLU A 17 -8.69 -4.44 -10.41
CA GLU A 17 -8.29 -4.04 -11.77
C GLU A 17 -6.94 -4.65 -12.19
N GLU A 18 -5.95 -4.66 -11.30
CA GLU A 18 -4.64 -5.30 -11.51
C GLU A 18 -4.76 -6.82 -11.75
N LEU A 19 -5.72 -7.47 -11.08
CA LEU A 19 -6.07 -8.88 -11.31
C LEU A 19 -6.94 -9.09 -12.58
N GLY A 20 -7.11 -8.06 -13.41
CA GLY A 20 -7.92 -8.11 -14.63
C GLY A 20 -9.42 -8.27 -14.38
N GLN A 21 -9.88 -8.05 -13.14
CA GLN A 21 -11.28 -8.18 -12.77
C GLN A 21 -12.05 -6.90 -13.11
N LYS A 22 -13.31 -7.05 -13.51
CA LYS A 22 -14.20 -5.92 -13.74
C LYS A 22 -14.76 -5.42 -12.43
N VAL A 23 -14.29 -4.26 -11.99
CA VAL A 23 -14.86 -3.51 -10.87
C VAL A 23 -15.86 -2.47 -11.35
N SER A 24 -16.85 -2.17 -10.51
CA SER A 24 -17.79 -1.07 -10.73
C SER A 24 -17.87 -0.22 -9.47
N ASP A 25 -18.02 1.11 -9.61
CA ASP A 25 -18.14 2.04 -8.49
C ASP A 25 -19.27 1.70 -7.51
N LYS A 26 -20.30 1.00 -8.00
CA LYS A 26 -21.46 0.53 -7.21
C LYS A 26 -21.13 -0.64 -6.29
N MET A 27 -20.00 -1.32 -6.49
CA MET A 27 -19.60 -2.47 -5.69
C MET A 27 -19.25 -2.05 -4.26
N THR A 28 -19.65 -2.88 -3.30
CA THR A 28 -19.26 -2.71 -1.90
C THR A 28 -17.88 -3.29 -1.63
N ILE A 29 -17.31 -2.96 -0.47
CA ILE A 29 -16.04 -3.56 0.00
C ILE A 29 -16.13 -5.09 0.03
N ILE A 30 -17.31 -5.63 0.36
CA ILE A 30 -17.53 -7.08 0.43
C ILE A 30 -17.52 -7.69 -0.98
N ASP A 31 -18.19 -7.05 -1.94
CA ASP A 31 -18.19 -7.51 -3.34
C ASP A 31 -16.79 -7.51 -3.93
N LEU A 32 -16.01 -6.44 -3.71
CA LEU A 32 -14.63 -6.33 -4.19
C LEU A 32 -13.75 -7.45 -3.62
N LYS A 33 -13.86 -7.72 -2.31
CA LYS A 33 -13.13 -8.83 -1.67
C LYS A 33 -13.48 -10.17 -2.29
N ASN A 34 -14.77 -10.42 -2.53
CA ASN A 34 -15.22 -11.67 -3.12
C ASN A 34 -14.70 -11.84 -4.56
N ILE A 35 -14.63 -10.76 -5.34
CA ILE A 35 -14.06 -10.77 -6.69
C ILE A 35 -12.56 -11.09 -6.66
N ILE A 36 -11.82 -10.45 -5.76
CA ILE A 36 -10.38 -10.67 -5.60
C ILE A 36 -10.10 -12.13 -5.22
N ILE A 37 -10.76 -12.62 -4.16
CA ILE A 37 -10.57 -13.98 -3.63
C ILE A 37 -11.07 -15.04 -4.62
N GLY A 38 -12.11 -14.72 -5.40
CA GLY A 38 -12.68 -15.61 -6.41
C GLY A 38 -11.92 -15.63 -7.74
N SER A 39 -10.90 -14.78 -7.91
CA SER A 39 -10.08 -14.76 -9.13
C SER A 39 -9.24 -16.04 -9.25
N LYS A 40 -9.10 -16.57 -10.46
CA LYS A 40 -8.21 -17.70 -10.73
C LYS A 40 -6.73 -17.36 -10.52
N ASP A 41 -6.40 -16.09 -10.68
CA ASP A 41 -5.06 -15.53 -10.53
C ASP A 41 -4.86 -14.98 -9.10
N TYR A 42 -5.71 -15.35 -8.15
CA TYR A 42 -5.56 -14.94 -6.75
C TYR A 42 -4.37 -15.66 -6.11
N GLU A 43 -3.30 -14.90 -5.85
CA GLU A 43 -2.18 -15.31 -5.01
C GLU A 43 -2.12 -14.44 -3.75
N GLU A 44 -2.20 -15.06 -2.58
CA GLU A 44 -2.21 -14.33 -1.31
C GLU A 44 -0.94 -13.49 -1.10
N GLU A 45 0.24 -14.01 -1.42
CA GLU A 45 1.49 -13.26 -1.31
C GLU A 45 1.56 -12.08 -2.29
N PHE A 46 1.17 -12.29 -3.54
CA PHE A 46 1.12 -11.25 -4.55
C PHE A 46 0.15 -10.12 -4.16
N VAL A 47 -1.06 -10.49 -3.76
CA VAL A 47 -2.13 -9.57 -3.34
C VAL A 47 -1.72 -8.79 -2.07
N ARG A 48 -1.06 -9.47 -1.12
CA ARG A 48 -0.52 -8.84 0.08
C ARG A 48 0.61 -7.86 -0.25
N ALA A 49 1.53 -8.23 -1.15
CA ALA A 49 2.63 -7.37 -1.56
C ALA A 49 2.11 -6.11 -2.26
N GLN A 50 1.17 -6.25 -3.21
CA GLN A 50 0.53 -5.13 -3.89
C GLN A 50 -0.17 -4.17 -2.92
N LEU A 51 -0.96 -4.69 -1.97
CA LEU A 51 -1.59 -3.87 -0.94
C LEU A 51 -0.59 -3.14 -0.05
N SER A 52 0.56 -3.77 0.25
CA SER A 52 1.63 -3.14 1.00
C SER A 52 2.22 -1.96 0.23
N VAL A 53 2.51 -2.13 -1.06
CA VAL A 53 3.05 -1.06 -1.92
C VAL A 53 2.06 0.11 -2.02
N ILE A 54 0.77 -0.16 -2.27
CA ILE A 54 -0.28 0.88 -2.35
C ILE A 54 -0.41 1.64 -1.03
N SER A 55 -0.35 0.92 0.10
CA SER A 55 -0.43 1.52 1.44
C SER A 55 0.82 2.31 1.81
N GLU A 56 2.01 1.78 1.50
CA GLU A 56 3.30 2.41 1.72
C GLU A 56 3.47 3.67 0.87
N GLU A 57 3.03 3.66 -0.40
CA GLU A 57 3.07 4.86 -1.25
C GLU A 57 2.23 6.01 -0.66
N ARG A 58 1.05 5.71 -0.08
CA ARG A 58 0.28 6.73 0.65
C ARG A 58 0.96 7.19 1.92
N VAL A 59 1.44 6.24 2.74
CA VAL A 59 2.11 6.56 4.00
C VAL A 59 3.37 7.36 3.72
N GLU A 60 4.15 7.06 2.68
CA GLU A 60 5.36 7.81 2.33
C GLU A 60 5.06 9.20 1.78
N ARG A 61 3.92 9.42 1.11
CA ARG A 61 3.47 10.79 0.80
C ARG A 61 3.06 11.58 2.05
N GLU A 62 2.53 10.92 3.07
CA GLU A 62 2.16 11.54 4.35
C GLU A 62 3.34 11.67 5.34
N THR A 63 4.30 10.76 5.31
CA THR A 63 5.41 10.63 6.27
C THR A 63 6.80 10.90 5.67
N GLY A 64 6.91 11.02 4.35
CA GLY A 64 8.13 11.35 3.61
C GLY A 64 8.68 12.74 3.90
N LYS A 65 7.98 13.56 4.69
CA LYS A 65 8.58 14.74 5.33
C LYS A 65 9.56 14.40 6.46
N ASN A 66 9.62 13.17 6.97
CA ASN A 66 10.38 12.86 8.20
C ASN A 66 11.54 11.86 8.06
N ARG A 67 11.78 11.25 6.88
CA ARG A 67 12.90 10.29 6.71
C ARG A 67 14.14 10.83 6.02
N GLN A 68 14.08 12.00 5.37
CA GLN A 68 15.29 12.64 4.82
C GLN A 68 16.21 13.21 5.93
N ALA A 69 15.72 13.41 7.16
CA ALA A 69 16.50 13.97 8.27
C ALA A 69 17.39 12.95 9.02
N ALA A 70 17.15 11.65 8.90
CA ALA A 70 17.87 10.64 9.70
C ALA A 70 19.07 10.00 9.00
N ARG A 71 19.48 10.51 7.82
CA ARG A 71 20.59 9.94 7.03
C ARG A 71 21.89 10.74 7.07
N ASN A 72 22.00 11.80 7.87
CA ASN A 72 23.29 12.47 8.07
C ASN A 72 23.61 12.75 9.55
N PRO A 73 24.22 11.78 10.28
CA PRO A 73 24.75 12.06 11.62
C PRO A 73 25.97 13.00 11.61
N ALA A 74 26.58 13.28 10.45
CA ALA A 74 27.81 14.09 10.40
C ALA A 74 27.55 15.61 10.50
N ALA A 75 26.33 16.09 10.28
CA ALA A 75 26.00 17.51 10.43
C ALA A 75 25.73 17.95 11.88
N ALA A 76 25.59 17.00 12.82
CA ALA A 76 25.25 17.28 14.21
C ALA A 76 26.45 17.57 15.12
N LEU A 77 27.67 17.18 14.70
CA LEU A 77 28.89 17.57 15.41
C LEU A 77 29.49 18.79 14.74
N GLY A 78 29.09 19.97 15.23
CA GLY A 78 29.80 21.22 15.01
C GLY A 78 31.18 21.22 15.66
N ILE A 79 32.07 20.32 15.22
CA ILE A 79 33.48 20.36 15.57
C ILE A 79 34.19 21.06 14.41
N ARG A 80 34.26 22.39 14.51
CA ARG A 80 35.30 23.17 13.85
C ARG A 80 36.57 22.90 14.65
N ILE A 81 37.47 22.10 14.10
CA ILE A 81 38.85 22.01 14.60
C ILE A 81 39.51 23.33 14.20
N GLU A 82 40.02 24.07 15.19
CA GLU A 82 40.83 25.27 14.99
C GLU A 82 42.18 24.96 14.35
#